data_AF-A0A1B7LG47-F1
#
_entry.id   AF-A0A1B7LG47-F1
#
_cell.length_a   1.000
_cell.length_b   1.000
_cell.length_c   1.000
_cell.angle_alpha   90.00
_cell.angle_beta   90.00
_cell.angle_gamma   90.00
#
_symmetry.space_group_name_H-M   'P 1'
#
loop_
_entity.id
_entity.type
_entity.pdbx_description
1 polymer ?
#
loop_
_entity_poly.entity_id
_entity_poly.type
_entity_poly.pdbx_seq_one_letter_code
_entity_poly.pdbx_strand_id
1 'polypeptide(L)'
;MRKLTILLTGIFLIALAAFTLPALAGPTHKAAFVIGQTRYAVDGQAKAMDVAPFTENGRTYVPLRFVGNAVGVTDDNIGWDNASQTATLSMGGTTVKFTVGSTGYTVNGQAKAMDVAPLVRQNRTFLPARYVAEAFGYAVGWDAASQTVTVYPPGQDPPPVTSGVQAGPFQPAIKSLEMHVGSKVATATKFDGSTYTVTLPVAPVLVGSKDGLDWEISHYPDVYKPGTCEVDPNVSGAIYVPFTAVAEAFGVPAGNIKWDGSKLTVYGWFHNPANYRIYTVGTTQGQDMVDGKPGTGHLCFPLRTENGVAMMGVSSQDDINYELFEGINGIPELINGLSSDGGADFTNGVIKEGVYPPQ
;
A
#
# COMPACT_ATOMS: atom_id res chain seq x y z
N MET A 1 4.22 -65.49 -74.18
CA MET A 1 4.45 -64.04 -74.00
C MET A 1 3.76 -63.61 -72.71
N ARG A 2 4.50 -62.98 -71.80
CA ARG A 2 4.22 -62.85 -70.35
C ARG A 2 2.91 -62.09 -70.06
N LYS A 3 2.08 -62.64 -69.15
CA LYS A 3 0.91 -61.98 -68.56
C LYS A 3 1.27 -61.32 -67.22
N LEU A 4 0.69 -60.15 -67.07
CA LEU A 4 0.80 -59.11 -66.04
C LEU A 4 0.46 -59.61 -64.62
N THR A 5 1.26 -59.24 -63.62
CA THR A 5 0.95 -59.44 -62.20
C THR A 5 0.81 -58.07 -61.54
N ILE A 6 -0.40 -57.73 -61.10
CA ILE A 6 -0.70 -56.58 -60.25
C ILE A 6 -0.96 -57.15 -58.85
N LEU A 7 -0.17 -56.74 -57.86
CA LEU A 7 -0.44 -57.00 -56.46
C LEU A 7 -0.62 -55.64 -55.76
N LEU A 8 -1.84 -55.35 -55.31
CA LEU A 8 -2.16 -54.18 -54.50
C LEU A 8 -1.62 -54.37 -53.09
N THR A 9 -0.73 -53.48 -52.64
CA THR A 9 -0.45 -53.26 -51.21
C THR A 9 -1.14 -51.98 -50.76
N GLY A 10 -2.25 -52.13 -50.02
CA GLY A 10 -2.91 -51.02 -49.33
C GLY A 10 -2.16 -50.68 -48.05
N ILE A 11 -1.68 -49.44 -47.95
CA ILE A 11 -1.07 -48.87 -46.73
C ILE A 11 -2.19 -48.21 -45.93
N PHE A 12 -2.48 -48.76 -44.75
CA PHE A 12 -3.38 -48.18 -43.76
C PHE A 12 -2.58 -47.16 -42.93
N LEU A 13 -2.67 -45.89 -43.29
CA LEU A 13 -2.08 -44.75 -42.56
C LEU A 13 -3.04 -44.36 -41.42
N ILE A 14 -2.75 -44.83 -40.20
CA ILE A 14 -3.41 -44.34 -38.98
C ILE A 14 -2.76 -43.00 -38.62
N ALA A 15 -3.45 -41.90 -38.90
CA ALA A 15 -3.08 -40.58 -38.42
C ALA A 15 -3.29 -40.51 -36.90
N LEU A 16 -2.20 -40.53 -36.13
CA LEU A 16 -2.20 -40.26 -34.71
C LEU A 16 -2.41 -38.75 -34.50
N ALA A 17 -3.66 -38.31 -34.45
CA ALA A 17 -4.00 -36.97 -33.99
C ALA A 17 -3.66 -36.88 -32.50
N ALA A 18 -2.56 -36.20 -32.17
CA ALA A 18 -2.22 -35.84 -30.80
C ALA A 18 -3.29 -34.87 -30.28
N PHE A 19 -4.28 -35.39 -29.55
CA PHE A 19 -5.19 -34.56 -28.76
C PHE A 19 -4.40 -33.98 -27.59
N THR A 20 -4.00 -32.72 -27.70
CA THR A 20 -3.53 -31.96 -26.54
C THR A 20 -4.75 -31.68 -25.66
N LEU A 21 -4.92 -32.45 -24.59
CA LEU A 21 -5.86 -32.07 -23.54
C LEU A 21 -5.41 -30.70 -23.01
N PRO A 22 -6.26 -29.65 -23.04
CA PRO A 22 -5.93 -28.43 -22.36
C PRO A 22 -5.73 -28.77 -20.88
N ALA A 23 -4.52 -28.54 -20.36
CA ALA A 23 -4.27 -28.67 -18.94
C ALA A 23 -5.27 -27.78 -18.21
N LEU A 24 -6.00 -28.34 -17.26
CA LEU A 24 -6.81 -27.55 -16.32
C LEU A 24 -5.85 -26.59 -15.64
N ALA A 25 -5.90 -25.31 -16.03
CA ALA A 25 -5.06 -24.29 -15.43
C ALA A 25 -5.40 -24.23 -13.94
N GLY A 26 -4.43 -24.55 -13.09
CA GLY A 26 -4.59 -24.47 -11.64
C GLY A 26 -4.78 -23.03 -11.16
N PRO A 27 -4.97 -22.81 -9.86
CA PRO A 27 -5.05 -21.47 -9.27
C PRO A 27 -3.86 -20.60 -9.69
N THR A 28 -4.11 -19.45 -10.31
CA THR A 28 -3.07 -18.50 -10.73
C THR A 28 -3.22 -17.13 -10.09
N HIS A 29 -4.42 -16.79 -9.61
CA HIS A 29 -4.72 -15.45 -9.11
C HIS A 29 -4.10 -15.17 -7.74
N LYS A 30 -3.72 -13.92 -7.50
CA LYS A 30 -3.30 -13.46 -6.17
C LYS A 30 -4.05 -12.22 -5.79
N ALA A 31 -4.72 -12.23 -4.65
CA ALA A 31 -5.51 -11.10 -4.17
C ALA A 31 -5.21 -10.76 -2.71
N ALA A 32 -5.45 -9.51 -2.36
CA ALA A 32 -5.35 -8.99 -1.01
C ALA A 32 -6.53 -8.06 -0.74
N PHE A 33 -7.07 -8.12 0.48
CA PHE A 33 -8.16 -7.27 0.94
C PHE A 33 -7.81 -6.74 2.33
N VAL A 34 -7.76 -5.42 2.48
CA VAL A 34 -7.54 -4.77 3.78
C VAL A 34 -8.88 -4.43 4.42
N ILE A 35 -9.03 -4.80 5.69
CA ILE A 35 -10.23 -4.51 6.47
C ILE A 35 -10.50 -3.01 6.52
N GLY A 36 -11.75 -2.61 6.28
CA GLY A 36 -12.17 -1.21 6.29
C GLY A 36 -11.86 -0.42 5.01
N GLN A 37 -11.22 -1.02 4.00
CA GLN A 37 -10.91 -0.35 2.75
C GLN A 37 -11.82 -0.77 1.59
N THR A 38 -12.20 0.20 0.75
CA THR A 38 -12.98 0.00 -0.49
C THR A 38 -12.10 -0.18 -1.71
N ARG A 39 -10.84 -0.58 -1.52
CA ARG A 39 -9.94 -1.00 -2.60
C ARG A 39 -9.37 -2.36 -2.23
N TYR A 40 -9.11 -3.18 -3.24
CA TYR A 40 -8.50 -4.49 -3.08
C TYR A 40 -7.52 -4.75 -4.21
N ALA A 41 -6.64 -5.71 -4.02
CA ALA A 41 -5.68 -6.13 -5.01
C ALA A 41 -6.13 -7.40 -5.69
N VAL A 42 -5.89 -7.51 -6.98
CA VAL A 42 -5.92 -8.79 -7.67
C VAL A 42 -4.89 -8.76 -8.79
N ASP A 43 -4.01 -9.75 -8.83
CA ASP A 43 -2.93 -9.92 -9.81
C ASP A 43 -2.02 -8.69 -9.94
N GLY A 44 -1.72 -8.06 -8.80
CA GLY A 44 -0.89 -6.85 -8.74
C GLY A 44 -1.62 -5.56 -9.15
N GLN A 45 -2.90 -5.64 -9.54
CA GLN A 45 -3.72 -4.49 -9.90
C GLN A 45 -4.63 -4.10 -8.73
N ALA A 46 -4.71 -2.80 -8.42
CA ALA A 46 -5.67 -2.28 -7.46
C ALA A 46 -7.03 -2.05 -8.14
N LYS A 47 -8.10 -2.54 -7.51
CA LYS A 47 -9.48 -2.42 -7.96
C LYS A 47 -10.35 -1.83 -6.85
N ALA A 48 -11.40 -1.11 -7.24
CA ALA A 48 -12.36 -0.56 -6.29
C ALA A 48 -13.43 -1.60 -5.89
N MET A 49 -13.91 -1.46 -4.66
CA MET A 49 -15.09 -2.12 -4.11
C MET A 49 -16.09 -1.05 -3.70
N ASP A 50 -17.37 -1.37 -3.73
CA ASP A 50 -18.42 -0.46 -3.31
C ASP A 50 -18.69 -0.49 -1.80
N VAL A 51 -18.28 -1.57 -1.12
CA VAL A 51 -18.30 -1.70 0.34
C VAL A 51 -17.04 -2.40 0.83
N ALA A 52 -16.58 -2.01 2.01
CA ALA A 52 -15.34 -2.53 2.60
C ALA A 52 -15.53 -3.93 3.21
N PRO A 53 -14.48 -4.78 3.19
CA PRO A 53 -14.46 -6.03 3.93
C PRO A 53 -14.33 -5.74 5.42
N PHE A 54 -14.84 -6.65 6.24
CA PHE A 54 -14.82 -6.51 7.70
C PHE A 54 -14.54 -7.85 8.38
N THR A 55 -14.15 -7.80 9.65
CA THR A 55 -14.02 -8.98 10.50
C THR A 55 -15.22 -9.09 11.43
N GLU A 56 -15.74 -10.30 11.58
CA GLU A 56 -16.80 -10.63 12.54
C GLU A 56 -16.66 -12.08 12.96
N ASN A 57 -16.84 -12.37 14.25
CA ASN A 57 -16.71 -13.73 14.81
C ASN A 57 -15.42 -14.46 14.40
N GLY A 58 -14.29 -13.73 14.31
CA GLY A 58 -12.99 -14.30 13.94
C GLY A 58 -12.88 -14.70 12.46
N ARG A 59 -13.76 -14.19 11.59
CA ARG A 59 -13.77 -14.45 10.15
C ARG A 59 -13.82 -13.15 9.35
N THR A 60 -13.12 -13.13 8.22
CA THR A 60 -13.12 -11.99 7.30
C THR A 60 -14.21 -12.16 6.26
N TYR A 61 -15.11 -11.19 6.22
CA TYR A 61 -16.21 -11.08 5.27
C TYR A 61 -15.83 -10.13 4.14
N VAL A 62 -15.97 -10.61 2.91
CA VAL A 62 -15.66 -9.85 1.68
C VAL A 62 -16.90 -9.83 0.79
N PRO A 63 -17.18 -8.73 0.06
CA PRO A 63 -18.37 -8.67 -0.78
C PRO A 63 -18.29 -9.72 -1.90
N LEU A 64 -19.41 -10.40 -2.14
CA LEU A 64 -19.54 -11.57 -3.02
C LEU A 64 -18.79 -11.43 -4.34
N ARG A 65 -18.99 -10.31 -5.05
CA ARG A 65 -18.38 -10.08 -6.36
C ARG A 65 -16.85 -10.12 -6.29
N PHE A 66 -16.27 -9.41 -5.33
CA PHE A 66 -14.82 -9.20 -5.30
C PHE A 66 -14.08 -10.44 -4.78
N VAL A 67 -14.66 -11.18 -3.84
CA VAL A 67 -14.08 -12.47 -3.43
C VAL A 67 -14.16 -13.53 -4.54
N GLY A 68 -15.21 -13.49 -5.37
CA GLY A 68 -15.28 -14.31 -6.59
C GLY A 68 -14.21 -13.93 -7.61
N ASN A 69 -14.04 -12.63 -7.86
CA ASN A 69 -13.04 -12.14 -8.81
C ASN A 69 -11.60 -12.44 -8.34
N ALA A 70 -11.35 -12.45 -7.03
CA ALA A 70 -10.07 -12.83 -6.44
C ALA A 70 -9.64 -14.28 -6.71
N VAL A 71 -10.59 -15.16 -7.00
CA VAL A 71 -10.32 -16.56 -7.35
C VAL A 71 -10.46 -16.84 -8.85
N GLY A 72 -10.71 -15.81 -9.67
CA GLY A 72 -10.82 -15.91 -11.12
C GLY A 72 -12.24 -16.12 -11.67
N VAL A 73 -13.27 -16.13 -10.82
CA VAL A 73 -14.66 -16.18 -11.28
C VAL A 73 -14.98 -14.84 -11.95
N THR A 74 -15.48 -14.86 -13.19
CA THR A 74 -15.88 -13.65 -13.90
C THR A 74 -17.24 -13.16 -13.42
N ASP A 75 -17.52 -11.85 -13.53
CA ASP A 75 -18.79 -11.24 -13.10
C ASP A 75 -20.02 -11.97 -13.69
N ASP A 76 -19.96 -12.44 -14.95
CA ASP A 76 -21.05 -13.20 -15.61
C ASP A 76 -21.34 -14.56 -14.94
N ASN A 77 -20.38 -15.10 -14.20
CA ASN A 77 -20.48 -16.36 -13.48
C ASN A 77 -20.72 -16.19 -11.97
N ILE A 78 -21.04 -14.97 -11.53
CA ILE A 78 -21.45 -14.67 -10.16
C ILE A 78 -22.95 -14.36 -10.17
N GLY A 79 -23.74 -15.32 -9.69
CA GLY A 79 -25.19 -15.22 -9.60
C GLY A 79 -25.69 -14.91 -8.19
N TRP A 80 -26.78 -14.17 -8.10
CA TRP A 80 -27.57 -13.98 -6.89
C TRP A 80 -29.04 -14.33 -7.15
N ASP A 81 -29.58 -15.27 -6.37
CA ASP A 81 -31.01 -15.57 -6.36
C ASP A 81 -31.64 -14.94 -5.11
N ASN A 82 -32.50 -13.96 -5.33
CA ASN A 82 -33.17 -13.23 -4.25
C ASN A 82 -34.27 -14.05 -3.55
N ALA A 83 -34.91 -15.00 -4.22
CA ALA A 83 -35.96 -15.82 -3.63
C ALA A 83 -35.38 -16.84 -2.64
N SER A 84 -34.26 -17.46 -3.01
CA SER A 84 -33.56 -18.43 -2.17
C SER A 84 -32.41 -17.84 -1.35
N GLN A 85 -32.15 -16.53 -1.47
CA GLN A 85 -31.03 -15.81 -0.83
C GLN A 85 -29.68 -16.52 -1.05
N THR A 86 -29.46 -17.00 -2.27
CA THR A 86 -28.33 -17.87 -2.62
C THR A 86 -27.38 -17.18 -3.59
N ALA A 87 -26.11 -17.11 -3.19
CA ALA A 87 -25.00 -16.72 -4.04
C ALA A 87 -24.42 -17.95 -4.76
N THR A 88 -24.24 -17.86 -6.07
CA THR A 88 -23.64 -18.92 -6.90
C THR A 88 -22.40 -18.39 -7.60
N LEU A 89 -21.29 -19.10 -7.51
CA LEU A 89 -20.04 -18.79 -8.22
C LEU A 89 -19.64 -19.99 -9.09
N SER A 90 -19.28 -19.76 -10.36
CA SER A 90 -18.87 -20.85 -11.26
C SER A 90 -17.59 -20.55 -12.03
N MET A 91 -16.63 -21.47 -12.04
CA MET A 91 -15.40 -21.35 -12.84
C MET A 91 -14.81 -22.74 -13.11
N GLY A 92 -14.38 -23.01 -14.34
CA GLY A 92 -13.59 -24.20 -14.66
C GLY A 92 -14.26 -25.53 -14.29
N GLY A 93 -15.59 -25.63 -14.41
CA GLY A 93 -16.36 -26.82 -14.02
C GLY A 93 -16.63 -26.96 -12.52
N THR A 94 -16.20 -25.98 -11.71
CA THR A 94 -16.54 -25.89 -10.28
C THR A 94 -17.67 -24.89 -10.08
N THR A 95 -18.76 -25.32 -9.45
CA THR A 95 -19.89 -24.48 -9.04
C THR A 95 -20.05 -24.53 -7.53
N VAL A 96 -20.04 -23.37 -6.89
CA VAL A 96 -20.18 -23.22 -5.44
C VAL A 96 -21.45 -22.42 -5.14
N LYS A 97 -22.23 -22.88 -4.16
CA LYS A 97 -23.45 -22.19 -3.71
C LYS A 97 -23.42 -21.93 -2.21
N PHE A 98 -23.69 -20.69 -1.83
CA PHE A 98 -23.76 -20.22 -0.46
C PHE A 98 -25.14 -19.60 -0.20
N THR A 99 -25.79 -19.98 0.89
CA THR A 99 -27.10 -19.43 1.27
C THR A 99 -26.95 -18.54 2.49
N VAL A 100 -27.47 -17.32 2.43
CA VAL A 100 -27.42 -16.36 3.56
C VAL A 100 -28.08 -16.95 4.80
N GLY A 101 -27.42 -16.79 5.95
CA GLY A 101 -27.89 -17.34 7.23
C GLY A 101 -27.65 -18.85 7.42
N SER A 102 -27.14 -19.56 6.42
CA SER A 102 -26.80 -20.99 6.51
C SER A 102 -25.30 -21.22 6.68
N THR A 103 -24.93 -22.12 7.59
CA THR A 103 -23.57 -22.65 7.72
C THR A 103 -23.32 -23.87 6.81
N GLY A 104 -24.32 -24.33 6.07
CA GLY A 104 -24.16 -25.30 4.99
C GLY A 104 -23.99 -24.62 3.63
N TYR A 105 -23.09 -25.16 2.80
CA TYR A 105 -22.86 -24.71 1.43
C TYR A 105 -22.59 -25.92 0.52
N THR A 106 -22.61 -25.75 -0.81
CA THR A 106 -22.32 -26.86 -1.73
C THR A 106 -21.19 -26.54 -2.70
N VAL A 107 -20.37 -27.53 -3.02
CA VAL A 107 -19.37 -27.49 -4.09
C VAL A 107 -19.68 -28.64 -5.06
N ASN A 108 -20.01 -28.33 -6.31
CA ASN A 108 -20.43 -29.31 -7.32
C ASN A 108 -21.57 -30.22 -6.84
N GLY A 109 -22.53 -29.64 -6.12
CA GLY A 109 -23.68 -30.34 -5.54
C GLY A 109 -23.37 -31.16 -4.28
N GLN A 110 -22.10 -31.29 -3.88
CA GLN A 110 -21.71 -31.96 -2.64
C GLN A 110 -21.81 -31.00 -1.46
N ALA A 111 -22.50 -31.40 -0.40
CA ALA A 111 -22.66 -30.60 0.81
C ALA A 111 -21.34 -30.47 1.58
N LYS A 112 -21.07 -29.26 2.06
CA LYS A 112 -19.96 -28.89 2.94
C LYS A 112 -20.46 -27.97 4.05
N ALA A 113 -19.65 -27.80 5.09
CA ALA A 113 -19.99 -26.98 6.24
C ALA A 113 -18.95 -25.87 6.46
N MET A 114 -19.42 -24.74 6.96
CA MET A 114 -18.67 -23.55 7.37
C MET A 114 -19.03 -23.17 8.81
N ASP A 115 -18.14 -22.48 9.51
CA ASP A 115 -18.33 -22.14 10.94
C ASP A 115 -19.08 -20.83 11.19
N VAL A 116 -19.23 -20.02 10.15
CA VAL A 116 -20.03 -18.79 10.14
C VAL A 116 -20.89 -18.78 8.88
N ALA A 117 -22.02 -18.08 8.88
CA ALA A 117 -22.92 -17.99 7.73
C ALA A 117 -22.59 -16.78 6.82
N PRO A 118 -22.91 -16.82 5.52
CA PRO A 118 -22.98 -15.62 4.70
C PRO A 118 -24.04 -14.65 5.24
N LEU A 119 -23.85 -13.36 5.00
CA LEU A 119 -24.77 -12.35 5.49
C LEU A 119 -25.01 -11.24 4.48
N VAL A 120 -26.10 -10.49 4.68
CA VAL A 120 -26.38 -9.26 3.95
C VAL A 120 -26.19 -8.09 4.91
N ARG A 121 -25.37 -7.11 4.52
CA ARG A 121 -25.13 -5.86 5.24
C ARG A 121 -25.14 -4.71 4.25
N GLN A 122 -25.82 -3.61 4.58
CA GLN A 122 -25.90 -2.43 3.71
C GLN A 122 -26.30 -2.77 2.25
N ASN A 123 -27.27 -3.68 2.08
CA ASN A 123 -27.74 -4.14 0.78
C ASN A 123 -26.62 -4.78 -0.10
N ARG A 124 -25.66 -5.44 0.55
CA ARG A 124 -24.60 -6.20 -0.09
C ARG A 124 -24.44 -7.56 0.57
N THR A 125 -24.26 -8.59 -0.26
CA THR A 125 -24.00 -9.95 0.19
C THR A 125 -22.52 -10.12 0.45
N PHE A 126 -22.18 -10.60 1.64
CA PHE A 126 -20.82 -10.89 2.06
C PHE A 126 -20.65 -12.38 2.30
N LEU A 127 -19.52 -12.92 1.81
CA LEU A 127 -19.12 -14.29 2.05
C LEU A 127 -17.84 -14.31 2.91
N PRO A 128 -17.64 -15.33 3.75
CA PRO A 128 -16.36 -15.49 4.44
C PRO A 128 -15.27 -15.89 3.44
N ALA A 129 -14.21 -15.10 3.36
CA ALA A 129 -13.23 -15.18 2.28
C ALA A 129 -12.58 -16.57 2.13
N ARG A 130 -12.29 -17.21 3.27
CA ARG A 130 -11.69 -18.54 3.36
C ARG A 130 -12.51 -19.60 2.61
N TYR A 131 -13.82 -19.66 2.88
CA TYR A 131 -14.66 -20.72 2.31
C TYR A 131 -14.86 -20.57 0.80
N VAL A 132 -14.84 -19.34 0.29
CA VAL A 132 -14.85 -19.09 -1.15
C VAL A 132 -13.52 -19.53 -1.77
N ALA A 133 -12.39 -19.07 -1.22
CA ALA A 133 -11.07 -19.39 -1.72
C ALA A 133 -10.78 -20.89 -1.75
N GLU A 134 -11.00 -21.59 -0.63
CA GLU A 134 -10.74 -23.02 -0.52
C GLU A 134 -11.66 -23.85 -1.44
N ALA A 135 -12.88 -23.38 -1.73
CA ALA A 135 -13.79 -24.06 -2.66
C ALA A 135 -13.27 -24.06 -4.12
N PHE A 136 -12.44 -23.08 -4.49
CA PHE A 136 -11.77 -22.99 -5.78
C PHE A 136 -10.30 -23.41 -5.73
N GLY A 137 -9.85 -24.03 -4.63
CA GLY A 137 -8.50 -24.58 -4.50
C GLY A 137 -7.43 -23.53 -4.17
N TYR A 138 -7.80 -22.34 -3.69
CA TYR A 138 -6.85 -21.34 -3.22
C TYR A 138 -6.52 -21.50 -1.74
N ALA A 139 -5.35 -21.03 -1.35
CA ALA A 139 -4.95 -20.82 0.04
C ALA A 139 -5.35 -19.41 0.51
N VAL A 140 -5.50 -19.25 1.83
CA VAL A 140 -5.83 -17.96 2.47
C VAL A 140 -4.86 -17.65 3.60
N GLY A 141 -4.32 -16.43 3.56
CA GLY A 141 -3.45 -15.87 4.58
C GLY A 141 -4.14 -14.75 5.35
N TRP A 142 -3.65 -14.49 6.56
CA TRP A 142 -4.06 -13.35 7.37
C TRP A 142 -2.81 -12.64 7.89
N ASP A 143 -2.69 -11.36 7.57
CA ASP A 143 -1.70 -10.47 8.16
C ASP A 143 -2.37 -9.60 9.22
N ALA A 144 -1.95 -9.77 10.47
CA ALA A 144 -2.54 -9.05 11.59
C ALA A 144 -2.05 -7.59 11.68
N ALA A 145 -0.82 -7.30 11.23
CA ALA A 145 -0.25 -5.96 11.32
C ALA A 145 -0.95 -5.00 10.36
N SER A 146 -1.22 -5.47 9.13
CA SER A 146 -1.91 -4.70 8.11
C SER A 146 -3.41 -5.00 8.01
N GLN A 147 -3.95 -5.84 8.90
CA GLN A 147 -5.35 -6.29 8.86
C GLN A 147 -5.77 -6.74 7.45
N THR A 148 -4.99 -7.63 6.85
CA THR A 148 -5.14 -8.03 5.45
C THR A 148 -5.45 -9.51 5.32
N VAL A 149 -6.51 -9.85 4.59
CA VAL A 149 -6.72 -11.23 4.11
C VAL A 149 -6.14 -11.37 2.70
N THR A 150 -5.34 -12.40 2.48
CA THR A 150 -4.75 -12.70 1.17
C THR A 150 -5.31 -14.01 0.62
N VAL A 151 -5.49 -14.07 -0.70
CA VAL A 151 -5.95 -15.25 -1.45
C VAL A 151 -4.91 -15.56 -2.51
N TYR A 152 -4.40 -16.80 -2.57
CA TYR A 152 -3.28 -17.14 -3.45
C TYR A 152 -3.18 -18.65 -3.75
N PRO A 153 -2.41 -19.07 -4.78
CA PRO A 153 -2.27 -20.48 -5.11
C PRO A 153 -1.59 -21.26 -3.97
N PRO A 154 -2.04 -22.50 -3.67
CA PRO A 154 -1.37 -23.34 -2.67
C PRO A 154 0.10 -23.56 -3.00
N GLY A 155 0.94 -23.60 -1.97
CA GLY A 155 2.39 -23.81 -2.11
C GLY A 155 3.16 -22.60 -2.65
N GLN A 156 2.50 -21.47 -2.86
CA GLN A 156 3.15 -20.19 -3.11
C GLN A 156 3.09 -19.32 -1.86
N ASP A 157 4.03 -18.38 -1.74
CA ASP A 157 3.96 -17.37 -0.70
C ASP A 157 2.73 -16.47 -0.89
N PRO A 158 2.09 -16.04 0.21
CA PRO A 158 1.04 -15.03 0.14
C PRO A 158 1.57 -13.83 -0.65
N PRO A 159 0.73 -13.18 -1.48
CA PRO A 159 1.12 -11.92 -2.08
C PRO A 159 1.61 -11.00 -0.96
N PRO A 160 2.71 -10.26 -1.19
CA PRO A 160 3.09 -9.19 -0.29
C PRO A 160 1.82 -8.40 0.05
N VAL A 161 1.63 -8.01 1.30
CA VAL A 161 0.53 -7.13 1.69
C VAL A 161 0.52 -5.84 0.81
N THR A 162 1.68 -5.48 0.26
CA THR A 162 1.88 -4.39 -0.72
C THR A 162 1.38 -4.69 -2.14
N SER A 163 1.03 -5.93 -2.48
CA SER A 163 0.33 -6.25 -3.72
C SER A 163 -1.10 -5.74 -3.56
N GLY A 164 -1.29 -4.46 -3.90
CA GLY A 164 -2.52 -3.83 -4.42
C GLY A 164 -3.63 -3.39 -3.45
N VAL A 165 -3.41 -3.36 -2.13
CA VAL A 165 -4.33 -2.65 -1.21
C VAL A 165 -3.63 -1.53 -0.45
N GLN A 166 -3.40 -0.42 -1.16
CA GLN A 166 -3.69 0.95 -0.73
C GLN A 166 -3.36 1.94 -1.85
N ALA A 167 -4.00 3.08 -2.06
CA ALA A 167 -5.14 3.73 -1.43
C ALA A 167 -5.95 4.42 -2.56
N GLY A 168 -7.08 5.07 -2.24
CA GLY A 168 -7.50 6.23 -3.04
C GLY A 168 -6.47 7.37 -2.86
N PRO A 169 -6.82 8.65 -3.09
CA PRO A 169 -5.93 9.73 -2.65
C PRO A 169 -5.49 9.48 -1.22
N PHE A 170 -4.19 9.54 -1.00
CA PHE A 170 -3.63 9.49 0.33
C PHE A 170 -4.09 10.78 1.02
N GLN A 171 -5.22 10.76 1.72
CA GLN A 171 -5.70 11.97 2.41
C GLN A 171 -5.00 12.04 3.76
N PRO A 172 -4.44 13.21 4.11
CA PRO A 172 -3.79 13.37 5.41
C PRO A 172 -4.78 13.06 6.54
N ALA A 173 -4.37 12.24 7.51
CA ALA A 173 -5.18 11.89 8.68
C ALA A 173 -5.22 13.01 9.73
N ILE A 174 -4.22 13.89 9.69
CA ILE A 174 -4.07 15.04 10.58
C ILE A 174 -3.90 16.30 9.75
N LYS A 175 -4.38 17.42 10.27
CA LYS A 175 -4.21 18.73 9.69
C LYS A 175 -2.78 19.20 9.82
N SER A 176 -2.16 19.00 10.98
CA SER A 176 -0.75 19.35 11.17
C SER A 176 0.00 18.44 12.14
N LEU A 177 1.32 18.37 11.98
CA LEU A 177 2.26 17.79 12.94
C LEU A 177 3.28 18.85 13.36
N GLU A 178 3.27 19.20 14.64
CA GLU A 178 4.22 20.14 15.24
C GLU A 178 5.37 19.37 15.90
N MET A 179 6.59 19.66 15.48
CA MET A 179 7.81 18.98 15.92
C MET A 179 8.83 20.01 16.40
N HIS A 180 9.65 19.60 17.38
CA HIS A 180 10.72 20.44 17.92
C HIS A 180 12.05 19.70 17.82
N VAL A 181 13.09 20.40 17.38
CA VAL A 181 14.46 19.86 17.31
C VAL A 181 14.90 19.40 18.70
N GLY A 182 15.50 18.22 18.79
CA GLY A 182 15.91 17.61 20.05
C GLY A 182 14.77 17.00 20.89
N SER A 183 13.50 17.12 20.48
CA SER A 183 12.36 16.49 21.13
C SER A 183 11.89 15.25 20.37
N LYS A 184 11.71 14.14 21.09
CA LYS A 184 11.00 12.95 20.57
C LYS A 184 9.48 13.06 20.67
N VAL A 185 8.97 14.18 21.17
CA VAL A 185 7.55 14.41 21.39
C VAL A 185 7.07 15.43 20.37
N ALA A 186 6.10 15.02 19.56
CA ALA A 186 5.42 15.85 18.57
C ALA A 186 3.93 15.95 18.89
N THR A 187 3.30 17.03 18.46
CA THR A 187 1.87 17.27 18.63
C THR A 187 1.17 17.18 17.29
N ALA A 188 0.30 16.20 17.13
CA ALA A 188 -0.54 16.05 15.96
C ALA A 188 -1.89 16.75 16.20
N THR A 189 -2.35 17.52 15.21
CA THR A 189 -3.65 18.22 15.24
C THR A 189 -4.54 17.64 14.16
N LYS A 190 -5.72 17.13 14.53
CA LYS A 190 -6.73 16.63 13.58
C LYS A 190 -7.46 17.77 12.89
N PHE A 191 -8.21 17.44 11.84
CA PHE A 191 -9.06 18.40 11.11
C PHE A 191 -10.18 19.02 11.96
N ASP A 192 -10.62 18.33 13.00
CA ASP A 192 -11.58 18.84 13.98
C ASP A 192 -10.95 19.76 15.05
N GLY A 193 -9.62 19.97 14.98
CA GLY A 193 -8.85 20.78 15.93
C GLY A 193 -8.41 20.04 17.20
N SER A 194 -8.84 18.79 17.41
CA SER A 194 -8.35 18.00 18.55
C SER A 194 -6.89 17.60 18.35
N THR A 195 -6.13 17.54 19.45
CA THR A 195 -4.70 17.21 19.42
C THR A 195 -4.40 15.89 20.12
N TYR A 196 -3.32 15.25 19.71
CA TYR A 196 -2.74 14.09 20.39
C TYR A 196 -1.22 14.05 20.23
N THR A 197 -0.56 13.34 21.14
CA THR A 197 0.90 13.20 21.14
C THR A 197 1.35 12.09 20.21
N VAL A 198 2.38 12.37 19.41
CA VAL A 198 3.14 11.41 18.63
C VAL A 198 4.52 11.27 19.24
N THR A 199 4.95 10.03 19.52
CA THR A 199 6.31 9.74 19.99
C THR A 199 7.17 9.35 18.80
N LEU A 200 8.21 10.13 18.54
CA LEU A 200 9.17 9.92 17.48
C LEU A 200 10.28 8.95 17.92
N PRO A 201 10.75 8.05 17.05
CA PRO A 201 11.82 7.10 17.41
C PRO A 201 13.17 7.81 17.63
N VAL A 202 13.41 8.88 16.86
CA VAL A 202 14.58 9.76 16.94
C VAL A 202 14.06 11.21 16.91
N ALA A 203 14.72 12.10 17.63
CA ALA A 203 14.32 13.50 17.64
C ALA A 203 14.69 14.16 16.30
N PRO A 204 13.94 15.16 15.82
CA PRO A 204 14.43 15.97 14.71
C PRO A 204 15.76 16.64 15.07
N VAL A 205 16.65 16.75 14.09
CA VAL A 205 17.97 17.36 14.25
C VAL A 205 18.19 18.43 13.19
N LEU A 206 18.83 19.53 13.58
CA LEU A 206 19.25 20.56 12.62
C LEU A 206 20.61 20.17 12.04
N VAL A 207 20.77 20.23 10.73
CA VAL A 207 21.98 19.81 10.04
C VAL A 207 22.42 20.88 9.08
N GLY A 208 23.70 21.27 9.14
CA GLY A 208 24.23 22.31 8.26
C GLY A 208 25.74 22.45 8.34
N SER A 209 26.26 23.35 7.50
CA SER A 209 27.67 23.73 7.55
C SER A 209 28.03 24.31 8.92
N LYS A 210 29.29 24.14 9.33
CA LYS A 210 29.77 24.67 10.62
C LYS A 210 29.48 26.17 10.77
N ASP A 211 29.81 26.95 9.75
CA ASP A 211 29.65 28.40 9.79
C ASP A 211 28.17 28.80 9.82
N GLY A 212 27.31 28.07 9.10
CA GLY A 212 25.86 28.27 9.15
C GLY A 212 25.27 27.97 10.52
N LEU A 213 25.64 26.83 11.11
CA LEU A 213 25.18 26.47 12.45
C LEU A 213 25.72 27.42 13.53
N ASP A 214 26.99 27.84 13.45
CA ASP A 214 27.56 28.83 14.37
C ASP A 214 26.83 30.18 14.23
N TRP A 215 26.43 30.57 13.02
CA TRP A 215 25.60 31.75 12.78
C TRP A 215 24.22 31.60 13.43
N GLU A 216 23.52 30.48 13.20
CA GLU A 216 22.19 30.24 13.78
C GLU A 216 22.21 30.19 15.31
N ILE A 217 23.20 29.51 15.91
CA ILE A 217 23.38 29.45 17.37
C ILE A 217 23.63 30.84 17.96
N SER A 218 24.39 31.69 17.26
CA SER A 218 24.67 33.06 17.73
C SER A 218 23.47 34.00 17.60
N HIS A 219 22.61 33.81 16.59
CA HIS A 219 21.45 34.66 16.34
C HIS A 219 20.20 34.19 17.10
N TYR A 220 20.08 32.89 17.40
CA TYR A 220 18.92 32.29 18.06
C TYR A 220 19.33 31.35 19.22
N PRO A 221 20.03 31.86 20.24
CA PRO A 221 20.62 31.03 21.31
C PRO A 221 19.59 30.31 22.19
N ASP A 222 18.34 30.80 22.24
CA ASP A 222 17.26 30.17 23.01
C ASP A 222 16.61 29.00 22.26
N VAL A 223 16.78 28.96 20.94
CA VAL A 223 16.21 27.94 20.05
C VAL A 223 17.19 26.77 19.88
N TYR A 224 18.47 27.07 19.67
CA TYR A 224 19.49 26.07 19.38
C TYR A 224 20.39 25.76 20.57
N LYS A 225 20.48 24.49 20.94
CA LYS A 225 21.27 24.03 22.08
C LYS A 225 22.39 23.08 21.63
N PRO A 226 23.54 23.06 22.32
CA PRO A 226 24.56 22.05 22.06
C PRO A 226 23.97 20.63 22.13
N GLY A 227 24.20 19.83 21.09
CA GLY A 227 23.65 18.48 20.98
C GLY A 227 22.30 18.39 20.24
N THR A 228 21.72 19.51 19.79
CA THR A 228 20.53 19.50 18.92
C THR A 228 20.86 19.79 17.45
N CYS A 229 22.14 20.03 17.14
CA CYS A 229 22.63 20.36 15.80
C CYS A 229 23.78 19.42 15.39
N GLU A 230 23.87 19.11 14.11
CA GLU A 230 24.92 18.25 13.52
C GLU A 230 25.63 18.94 12.35
N VAL A 231 26.96 18.94 12.39
CA VAL A 231 27.77 19.57 11.34
C VAL A 231 27.90 18.62 10.14
N ASP A 232 27.39 19.06 8.98
CA ASP A 232 27.66 18.43 7.68
C ASP A 232 28.07 19.53 6.68
N PRO A 233 29.32 19.55 6.21
CA PRO A 233 29.79 20.59 5.30
C PRO A 233 29.11 20.58 3.93
N ASN A 234 28.39 19.50 3.59
CA ASN A 234 27.69 19.37 2.30
C ASN A 234 26.22 19.78 2.36
N VAL A 235 25.72 20.17 3.54
CA VAL A 235 24.33 20.59 3.75
C VAL A 235 24.33 22.08 4.09
N SER A 236 23.58 22.88 3.32
CA SER A 236 23.48 24.33 3.55
C SER A 236 22.68 24.69 4.82
N GLY A 237 21.85 23.76 5.30
CA GLY A 237 20.95 23.92 6.44
C GLY A 237 19.63 23.19 6.17
N ALA A 238 19.27 22.22 7.01
CA ALA A 238 18.02 21.47 6.91
C ALA A 238 17.60 20.91 8.27
N ILE A 239 16.30 20.79 8.50
CA ILE A 239 15.79 19.98 9.62
C ILE A 239 15.64 18.55 9.12
N TYR A 240 16.31 17.61 9.76
CA TYR A 240 16.14 16.19 9.47
C TYR A 240 15.10 15.59 10.41
N VAL A 241 14.09 14.94 9.83
CA VAL A 241 12.97 14.35 10.57
C VAL A 241 12.89 12.82 10.36
N PRO A 242 12.42 12.05 11.35
CA PRO A 242 12.26 10.60 11.24
C PRO A 242 11.10 10.26 10.30
N PHE A 243 11.41 10.11 9.02
CA PHE A 243 10.42 10.17 7.94
C PHE A 243 9.28 9.17 8.08
N THR A 244 9.57 7.91 8.42
CA THR A 244 8.54 6.87 8.58
C THR A 244 7.51 7.24 9.65
N ALA A 245 7.95 7.75 10.80
CA ALA A 245 7.06 8.13 11.89
C ALA A 245 6.21 9.37 11.53
N VAL A 246 6.83 10.33 10.83
CA VAL A 246 6.11 11.52 10.33
C VAL A 246 5.02 11.12 9.35
N ALA A 247 5.37 10.29 8.38
CA ALA A 247 4.45 9.81 7.37
C ALA A 247 3.30 8.97 7.98
N GLU A 248 3.59 8.05 8.91
CA GLU A 248 2.57 7.31 9.66
C GLU A 248 1.63 8.23 10.46
N ALA A 249 2.15 9.30 11.07
CA ALA A 249 1.32 10.29 11.77
C ALA A 249 0.32 10.98 10.82
N PHE A 250 0.74 11.22 9.58
CA PHE A 250 -0.15 11.70 8.51
C PHE A 250 -1.09 10.64 7.94
N GLY A 251 -1.06 9.42 8.49
CA GLY A 251 -1.91 8.30 8.09
C GLY A 251 -1.30 7.42 7.02
N VAL A 252 -0.02 7.63 6.66
CA VAL A 252 0.64 6.84 5.60
C VAL A 252 0.71 5.42 6.11
N PRO A 253 0.24 4.45 5.32
CA PRO A 253 0.26 3.07 5.77
C PRO A 253 1.69 2.62 5.98
N ALA A 254 1.94 1.89 7.06
CA ALA A 254 3.24 1.28 7.28
C ALA A 254 3.69 0.42 6.07
N GLY A 255 2.76 -0.21 5.35
CA GLY A 255 3.07 -0.96 4.13
C GLY A 255 3.55 -0.11 2.93
N ASN A 256 3.26 1.19 2.93
CA ASN A 256 3.65 2.14 1.90
C ASN A 256 5.04 2.74 2.14
N ILE A 257 5.66 2.47 3.30
CA ILE A 257 7.00 2.96 3.62
C ILE A 257 7.85 1.76 3.99
N LYS A 258 8.85 1.46 3.16
CA LYS A 258 9.82 0.41 3.46
C LYS A 258 11.17 1.03 3.76
N TRP A 259 11.70 0.70 4.92
CA TRP A 259 13.04 1.05 5.32
C TRP A 259 13.83 -0.23 5.56
N ASP A 260 14.99 -0.38 4.89
CA ASP A 260 15.86 -1.56 5.02
C ASP A 260 17.18 -1.28 5.74
N GLY A 261 17.36 -0.07 6.27
CA GLY A 261 18.61 0.40 6.87
C GLY A 261 19.51 1.19 5.91
N SER A 262 19.29 1.06 4.60
CA SER A 262 20.09 1.72 3.55
C SER A 262 19.27 2.41 2.48
N LYS A 263 18.01 1.98 2.30
CA LYS A 263 17.07 2.50 1.33
C LYS A 263 15.72 2.74 1.96
N LEU A 264 15.15 3.90 1.63
CA LEU A 264 13.79 4.28 1.93
C LEU A 264 12.97 4.16 0.64
N THR A 265 11.95 3.32 0.64
CA THR A 265 10.99 3.21 -0.46
C THR A 265 9.64 3.75 -0.03
N VAL A 266 9.08 4.66 -0.81
CA VAL A 266 7.74 5.23 -0.62
C VAL A 266 6.85 4.77 -1.77
N TYR A 267 5.71 4.14 -1.46
CA TYR A 267 4.75 3.61 -2.44
C TYR A 267 3.46 4.44 -2.45
N GLY A 268 2.70 4.38 -3.56
CA GLY A 268 1.35 4.92 -3.65
C GLY A 268 1.25 6.31 -4.27
N TRP A 269 2.32 6.78 -4.89
CA TRP A 269 2.42 8.08 -5.56
C TRP A 269 1.41 8.26 -6.69
N PHE A 270 0.95 9.49 -6.92
CA PHE A 270 -0.09 9.82 -7.92
C PHE A 270 -1.33 8.92 -7.85
N HIS A 271 -1.74 8.51 -6.65
CA HIS A 271 -2.92 7.65 -6.43
C HIS A 271 -2.78 6.24 -7.03
N ASN A 272 -1.57 5.81 -7.38
CA ASN A 272 -1.28 4.50 -7.93
C ASN A 272 -0.36 3.70 -6.99
N PRO A 273 -0.82 2.58 -6.41
CA PRO A 273 0.01 1.71 -5.56
C PRO A 273 1.26 1.16 -6.24
N ALA A 274 1.22 1.00 -7.56
CA ALA A 274 2.37 0.52 -8.32
C ALA A 274 3.45 1.59 -8.46
N ASN A 275 3.12 2.86 -8.19
CA ASN A 275 4.09 3.92 -8.20
C ASN A 275 4.89 3.90 -6.91
N TYR A 276 6.20 4.02 -7.06
CA TYR A 276 7.09 4.09 -5.92
C TYR A 276 8.30 4.95 -6.22
N ARG A 277 8.91 5.45 -5.16
CA ARG A 277 10.19 6.13 -5.18
C ARG A 277 11.14 5.47 -4.18
N ILE A 278 12.41 5.31 -4.56
CA ILE A 278 13.46 4.76 -3.71
C ILE A 278 14.56 5.81 -3.52
N TYR A 279 14.87 6.11 -2.27
CA TYR A 279 16.03 6.90 -1.88
C TYR A 279 17.07 6.03 -1.20
N THR A 280 18.35 6.26 -1.50
CA THR A 280 19.47 5.57 -0.87
C THR A 280 20.15 6.52 0.11
N VAL A 281 20.58 6.02 1.26
CA VAL A 281 21.34 6.82 2.23
C VAL A 281 22.56 7.45 1.55
N GLY A 282 22.77 8.73 1.81
CA GLY A 282 23.85 9.54 1.25
C GLY A 282 23.55 10.12 -0.13
N THR A 283 22.37 9.86 -0.72
CA THR A 283 22.01 10.40 -2.04
C THR A 283 20.84 11.38 -1.96
N THR A 284 20.87 12.40 -2.80
CA THR A 284 19.71 13.26 -3.11
C THR A 284 18.88 12.69 -4.26
N GLN A 285 19.48 11.88 -5.15
CA GLN A 285 18.76 11.27 -6.26
C GLN A 285 17.90 10.09 -5.78
N GLY A 286 16.65 10.08 -6.24
CA GLY A 286 15.70 8.99 -6.09
C GLY A 286 15.49 8.23 -7.38
N GLN A 287 15.08 6.96 -7.28
CA GLN A 287 14.64 6.14 -8.40
C GLN A 287 13.12 6.02 -8.38
N ASP A 288 12.48 6.44 -9.45
CA ASP A 288 11.02 6.45 -9.54
C ASP A 288 10.52 5.36 -10.45
N MET A 289 9.34 4.85 -10.16
CA MET A 289 8.52 4.09 -11.07
C MET A 289 7.14 4.73 -11.06
N VAL A 290 6.71 5.32 -12.18
CA VAL A 290 5.41 5.98 -12.31
C VAL A 290 4.68 5.37 -13.51
N ASP A 291 3.57 4.70 -13.26
CA ASP A 291 2.75 4.00 -14.25
C ASP A 291 3.57 3.04 -15.14
N GLY A 292 4.53 2.34 -14.51
CA GLY A 292 5.44 1.40 -15.18
C GLY A 292 6.58 2.06 -15.95
N LYS A 293 6.76 3.38 -15.84
CA LYS A 293 7.85 4.12 -16.47
C LYS A 293 8.89 4.52 -15.42
N PRO A 294 10.19 4.21 -15.63
CA PRO A 294 11.23 4.67 -14.75
C PRO A 294 11.42 6.19 -14.84
N GLY A 295 11.73 6.81 -13.71
CA GLY A 295 12.04 8.23 -13.60
C GLY A 295 13.08 8.50 -12.51
N THR A 296 13.36 9.78 -12.28
CA THR A 296 14.32 10.22 -11.27
C THR A 296 13.67 11.28 -10.38
N GLY A 297 13.55 10.96 -9.10
CA GLY A 297 13.17 11.89 -8.05
C GLY A 297 14.38 12.63 -7.49
N HIS A 298 14.12 13.70 -6.73
CA HIS A 298 15.17 14.45 -6.06
C HIS A 298 14.72 14.91 -4.67
N LEU A 299 15.53 14.62 -3.66
CA LEU A 299 15.46 15.27 -2.37
C LEU A 299 16.30 16.54 -2.40
N CYS A 300 15.84 17.58 -1.71
CA CYS A 300 16.62 18.78 -1.46
C CYS A 300 17.92 18.47 -0.69
N PHE A 301 17.92 17.43 0.15
CA PHE A 301 19.06 17.01 0.96
C PHE A 301 19.27 15.49 0.91
N PRO A 302 20.52 15.00 1.06
CA PRO A 302 20.78 13.58 1.07
C PRO A 302 19.98 12.86 2.15
N LEU A 303 19.44 11.68 1.85
CA LEU A 303 18.84 10.82 2.89
C LEU A 303 19.90 10.44 3.92
N ARG A 304 19.60 10.59 5.21
CA ARG A 304 20.51 10.23 6.30
C ARG A 304 19.92 9.07 7.10
N THR A 305 20.76 8.48 7.95
CA THR A 305 20.30 7.55 8.98
C THR A 305 20.82 7.98 10.34
N GLU A 306 19.96 7.86 11.34
CA GLU A 306 20.32 8.11 12.73
C GLU A 306 19.73 7.00 13.59
N ASN A 307 20.56 6.31 14.36
CA ASN A 307 20.15 5.17 15.20
C ASN A 307 19.29 4.12 14.47
N GLY A 308 19.58 3.88 13.19
CA GLY A 308 18.85 2.92 12.35
C GLY A 308 17.50 3.43 11.84
N VAL A 309 17.18 4.71 12.00
CA VAL A 309 15.99 5.38 11.47
C VAL A 309 16.35 6.16 10.22
N ALA A 310 15.46 6.17 9.21
CA ALA A 310 15.58 7.02 8.04
C ALA A 310 15.28 8.48 8.42
N MET A 311 16.26 9.36 8.20
CA MET A 311 16.15 10.79 8.46
C MET A 311 16.11 11.52 7.12
N MET A 312 14.98 12.18 6.84
CA MET A 312 14.82 12.99 5.61
C MET A 312 15.01 14.46 5.96
N GLY A 313 15.89 15.13 5.22
CA GLY A 313 16.11 16.57 5.35
C GLY A 313 14.97 17.33 4.68
N VAL A 314 14.41 18.29 5.41
CA VAL A 314 13.33 19.17 4.95
C VAL A 314 13.74 20.62 5.17
N SER A 315 13.55 21.41 4.12
CA SER A 315 13.70 22.87 4.11
C SER A 315 12.36 23.58 4.09
N SER A 316 11.33 22.95 3.52
CA SER A 316 9.99 23.52 3.41
C SER A 316 8.93 22.49 3.78
N GLN A 317 7.73 22.98 4.07
CA GLN A 317 6.55 22.12 4.19
C GLN A 317 6.26 21.33 2.90
N ASP A 318 6.69 21.87 1.74
CA ASP A 318 6.45 21.25 0.45
C ASP A 318 7.29 19.99 0.25
N ASP A 319 8.45 19.87 0.91
CA ASP A 319 9.32 18.70 0.78
C ASP A 319 8.60 17.42 1.23
N ILE A 320 7.83 17.46 2.33
CA ILE A 320 7.06 16.29 2.78
C ILE A 320 5.74 16.16 2.04
N ASN A 321 5.10 17.28 1.67
CA ASN A 321 3.89 17.23 0.85
C ASN A 321 4.15 16.56 -0.49
N TYR A 322 5.25 16.90 -1.13
CA TYR A 322 5.72 16.27 -2.36
C TYR A 322 5.94 14.78 -2.14
N GLU A 323 6.66 14.42 -1.06
CA GLU A 323 7.01 13.03 -0.81
C GLU A 323 5.85 12.09 -0.46
N LEU A 324 4.80 12.62 0.17
CA LEU A 324 3.70 11.81 0.68
C LEU A 324 2.40 11.99 -0.13
N PHE A 325 2.22 13.13 -0.78
CA PHE A 325 0.90 13.57 -1.26
C PHE A 325 0.88 14.18 -2.65
N GLU A 326 1.98 14.13 -3.42
CA GLU A 326 2.02 14.73 -4.75
C GLU A 326 0.83 14.26 -5.62
N GLY A 327 0.19 15.25 -6.26
CA GLY A 327 -1.00 15.06 -7.11
C GLY A 327 -2.34 15.32 -6.41
N ILE A 328 -2.35 15.65 -5.11
CA ILE A 328 -3.54 16.08 -4.40
C ILE A 328 -3.58 17.61 -4.34
N ASN A 329 -4.53 18.23 -5.03
CA ASN A 329 -4.70 19.69 -5.00
C ASN A 329 -5.33 20.15 -3.68
N GLY A 330 -4.81 21.23 -3.09
CA GLY A 330 -5.45 21.93 -1.95
C GLY A 330 -5.17 21.33 -0.57
N ILE A 331 -4.02 20.67 -0.38
CA ILE A 331 -3.60 20.15 0.91
C ILE A 331 -3.26 21.32 1.87
N PRO A 332 -3.76 21.31 3.11
CA PRO A 332 -3.36 22.29 4.12
C PRO A 332 -1.88 22.16 4.51
N GLU A 333 -1.33 23.16 5.20
CA GLU A 333 0.02 23.11 5.77
C GLU A 333 0.13 21.94 6.77
N LEU A 334 0.78 20.85 6.34
CA LEU A 334 0.83 19.60 7.08
C LEU A 334 1.87 19.62 8.19
N ILE A 335 2.99 20.28 7.99
CA ILE A 335 4.03 20.37 9.02
C ILE A 335 4.02 21.77 9.58
N ASN A 336 3.58 21.87 10.83
CA ASN A 336 3.67 23.10 11.57
C ASN A 336 5.10 23.23 12.05
N GLY A 337 5.76 24.22 11.50
CA GLY A 337 7.12 24.52 11.86
C GLY A 337 8.09 24.48 10.68
N LEU A 338 7.65 24.86 9.48
CA LEU A 338 8.49 25.18 8.32
C LEU A 338 7.82 26.36 7.60
N SER A 339 8.60 27.29 7.03
CA SER A 339 8.05 28.50 6.44
C SER A 339 7.64 28.18 5.00
N SER A 340 6.70 28.95 4.47
CA SER A 340 6.21 28.77 3.10
C SER A 340 7.27 29.03 2.04
N ASP A 341 8.37 29.72 2.38
CA ASP A 341 9.50 30.07 1.52
C ASP A 341 10.75 29.19 1.71
N GLY A 342 10.64 28.10 2.48
CA GLY A 342 11.70 27.10 2.59
C GLY A 342 12.80 27.39 3.62
N GLY A 343 12.48 28.23 4.60
CA GLY A 343 13.23 28.34 5.84
C GLY A 343 12.57 27.53 6.95
N ALA A 344 13.35 27.18 7.95
CA ALA A 344 12.76 27.07 9.26
C ALA A 344 12.52 28.51 9.78
N ASP A 345 11.50 28.76 10.60
CA ASP A 345 11.40 29.97 11.40
C ASP A 345 11.32 29.75 12.88
N PHE A 346 11.65 30.81 13.55
CA PHE A 346 12.21 30.78 14.84
C PHE A 346 11.48 31.84 15.68
N THR A 347 10.27 32.28 15.31
CA THR A 347 9.51 33.27 16.09
C THR A 347 9.05 32.74 17.45
N ASN A 348 8.91 31.42 17.67
CA ASN A 348 8.54 30.87 19.00
C ASN A 348 9.16 29.48 19.33
N GLY A 349 10.22 29.07 18.63
CA GLY A 349 10.48 27.64 18.35
C GLY A 349 9.51 27.07 17.30
N VAL A 350 8.74 27.96 16.67
CA VAL A 350 7.76 27.82 15.58
C VAL A 350 8.04 28.93 14.55
N ILE A 351 7.56 28.71 13.31
CA ILE A 351 8.10 29.13 12.00
C ILE A 351 7.21 30.23 11.23
N LYS A 352 7.73 31.17 10.34
CA LYS A 352 7.58 32.68 9.96
C LYS A 352 8.38 33.90 10.57
N GLU A 353 9.21 34.73 9.90
CA GLU A 353 9.21 35.33 8.53
C GLU A 353 10.61 35.93 8.19
N GLY A 354 11.14 35.65 7.00
CA GLY A 354 12.33 36.31 6.47
C GLY A 354 12.01 37.66 5.81
N VAL A 355 12.55 38.75 6.35
CA VAL A 355 12.61 40.04 5.64
C VAL A 355 13.83 40.05 4.71
N TYR A 356 13.56 40.25 3.43
CA TYR A 356 14.52 40.50 2.34
C TYR A 356 15.60 41.52 2.73
N PRO A 357 16.91 41.29 2.49
CA PRO A 357 17.81 42.39 2.19
C PRO A 357 17.65 42.78 0.71
N PRO A 358 17.50 44.08 0.38
CA PRO A 358 17.36 44.51 -1.00
C PRO A 358 18.65 44.20 -1.79
N GLN A 359 18.48 43.78 -3.05
CA GLN A 359 19.56 43.81 -4.05
C GLN A 359 19.86 45.25 -4.47
#